data_AF-A0A2V0QJV5-F1
#
_entry.id   AF-A0A2V0QJV5-F1
#
_cell.length_a   1.000
_cell.length_b   1.000
_cell.length_c   1.000
_cell.angle_alpha   90.00
_cell.angle_beta   90.00
_cell.angle_gamma   90.00
#
_symmetry.space_group_name_H-M   'P 1'
#
loop_
_entity.id
_entity.type
_entity.pdbx_description
1 polymer ?
#
loop_
_entity_poly.entity_id
_entity_poly.type
_entity_poly.pdbx_seq_one_letter_code
_entity_poly.pdbx_strand_id
1 'polypeptide(L)'
;MLNIGDLKEKYKSHYDLKSSSKEEIKSLEKKLGIKLPLDFKKIATFYSGGLLGGISHHAISSKNNPLNIVDETLRLRKAINLAAAKTERNT
;
A
#
# COMPACT_ATOMS: atom_id res chain seq x y z
N MET A 1 -5.72 9.49 26.99
CA MET A 1 -5.92 8.53 25.89
C MET A 1 -5.87 9.34 24.59
N LEU A 2 -4.97 9.00 23.66
CA LEU A 2 -4.86 9.76 22.40
C LEU A 2 -6.07 9.43 21.51
N ASN A 3 -6.80 10.46 21.07
CA ASN A 3 -7.89 10.31 20.12
C ASN A 3 -7.31 10.03 18.71
N ILE A 4 -7.91 9.09 17.98
CA ILE A 4 -7.50 8.78 16.61
C ILE A 4 -7.63 9.99 15.68
N GLY A 5 -8.57 10.91 15.94
CA GLY A 5 -8.70 12.19 15.24
C GLY A 5 -7.46 13.05 15.42
N ASP A 6 -7.06 13.28 16.67
CA ASP A 6 -5.87 14.10 17.01
C ASP A 6 -4.59 13.50 16.43
N LEU A 7 -4.47 12.17 16.42
CA LEU A 7 -3.34 11.47 15.80
C LEU A 7 -3.28 11.67 14.29
N LYS A 8 -4.45 11.65 13.62
CA LYS A 8 -4.51 11.93 12.18
C LYS A 8 -4.10 13.36 11.90
N GLU A 9 -4.60 14.35 12.64
CA GLU A 9 -4.21 15.75 12.44
C GLU A 9 -2.72 16.00 12.71
N LYS A 10 -2.15 15.40 13.76
CA LYS A 10 -0.69 15.44 14.00
C LYS A 10 0.10 14.83 12.85
N TYR A 11 -0.35 13.70 12.31
CA TYR A 11 0.31 13.11 11.16
C TYR A 11 0.26 14.06 9.95
N LYS A 12 -0.88 14.71 9.68
CA LYS A 12 -1.02 15.71 8.61
C LYS A 12 -0.09 16.91 8.81
N SER A 13 0.11 17.38 10.05
CA SER A 13 0.99 18.52 10.31
C SER A 13 2.47 18.20 10.10
N HIS A 14 2.86 16.93 10.17
CA HIS A 14 4.26 16.51 10.02
C HIS A 14 4.59 15.97 8.62
N TYR A 15 3.59 15.48 7.89
CA TYR A 15 3.79 14.81 6.61
C TYR A 15 2.80 15.31 5.57
N ASP A 16 3.29 15.66 4.38
CA ASP A 16 2.43 15.93 3.24
C ASP A 16 1.59 14.70 2.93
N LEU A 17 0.27 14.83 3.08
CA LEU A 17 -0.69 13.79 2.74
C LEU A 17 -0.68 13.56 1.23
N LYS A 18 0.20 12.67 0.78
CA LYS A 18 -0.08 11.90 -0.44
C LYS A 18 -0.92 10.72 0.00
N SER A 19 -2.24 10.84 -0.06
CA SER A 19 -3.13 9.66 0.08
C SER A 19 -3.08 8.86 -1.22
N SER A 20 -3.19 7.53 -1.14
CA SER A 20 -3.40 6.74 -2.36
C SER A 20 -4.84 6.87 -2.85
N SER A 21 -5.01 7.16 -4.14
CA SER A 21 -6.33 7.23 -4.76
C SER A 21 -6.96 5.84 -4.87
N LYS A 22 -8.28 5.76 -5.03
CA LYS A 22 -8.98 4.48 -5.24
C LYS A 22 -8.48 3.77 -6.49
N GLU A 23 -8.13 4.53 -7.53
CA GLU A 23 -7.58 4.07 -8.79
C GLU A 23 -6.19 3.47 -8.61
N GLU A 24 -5.35 4.08 -7.77
CA GLU A 24 -4.03 3.56 -7.43
C GLU A 24 -4.13 2.23 -6.66
N ILE A 25 -5.03 2.16 -5.68
CA ILE A 25 -5.32 0.93 -4.92
C ILE A 25 -5.82 -0.18 -5.87
N LYS A 26 -6.74 0.15 -6.79
CA LYS A 26 -7.25 -0.80 -7.79
C LYS A 26 -6.15 -1.26 -8.76
N SER A 27 -5.26 -0.35 -9.15
CA SER A 27 -4.11 -0.65 -10.00
C SER A 27 -3.13 -1.60 -9.29
N LEU A 28 -2.84 -1.35 -8.01
CA LEU A 28 -2.04 -2.24 -7.15
C LEU A 28 -2.66 -3.63 -7.07
N GLU A 29 -3.96 -3.75 -6.73
CA GLU A 29 -4.66 -5.04 -6.67
C GLU A 29 -4.54 -5.81 -8.00
N LYS A 30 -4.72 -5.10 -9.13
CA LYS A 30 -4.58 -5.68 -10.47
C LYS A 30 -3.16 -6.17 -10.74
N LYS A 31 -2.13 -5.36 -10.44
CA LYS A 31 -0.72 -5.74 -10.66
C LYS A 31 -0.31 -6.94 -9.81
N LEU A 32 -0.82 -7.01 -8.58
CA LEU A 32 -0.52 -8.10 -7.66
C LEU A 32 -1.43 -9.31 -7.84
N GLY A 33 -2.51 -9.21 -8.61
CA GLY A 33 -3.50 -10.29 -8.77
C GLY A 33 -4.20 -10.67 -7.47
N ILE A 34 -4.34 -9.76 -6.51
CA ILE A 34 -4.94 -10.02 -5.19
C ILE A 34 -6.05 -9.02 -4.88
N LYS A 35 -6.84 -9.33 -3.85
CA LYS A 35 -7.69 -8.36 -3.17
C LYS A 35 -7.04 -7.93 -1.87
N LEU A 36 -6.90 -6.62 -1.69
CA LEU A 36 -6.42 -6.07 -0.44
C LEU A 36 -7.52 -6.14 0.62
N PRO A 37 -7.17 -6.43 1.88
CA PRO A 37 -8.10 -6.34 3.00
C PRO A 37 -8.79 -4.97 3.04
N LEU A 38 -10.06 -4.95 3.48
CA LEU A 38 -10.85 -3.72 3.55
C LEU A 38 -10.15 -2.65 4.41
N ASP A 39 -9.57 -3.06 5.54
CA ASP A 39 -8.93 -2.13 6.47
C ASP A 39 -7.61 -1.57 5.90
N PHE A 40 -6.84 -2.38 5.16
CA PHE A 40 -5.68 -1.88 4.43
C PHE A 40 -6.09 -0.77 3.45
N LYS A 41 -7.19 -0.97 2.71
CA LYS A 41 -7.69 0.05 1.77
C LYS A 41 -8.12 1.33 2.48
N LYS A 42 -8.78 1.24 3.64
CA LYS A 42 -9.14 2.40 4.46
C LYS A 42 -7.92 3.14 5.00
N ILE A 43 -6.87 2.42 5.37
CA ILE A 43 -5.60 3.04 5.79
C ILE A 43 -4.95 3.75 4.59
N ALA A 44 -4.92 3.10 3.42
CA ALA A 44 -4.31 3.63 2.20
C ALA A 44 -4.92 4.96 1.70
N THR A 45 -6.19 5.25 2.03
CA THR A 45 -6.80 6.55 1.69
C THR A 45 -6.30 7.72 2.54
N PHE A 46 -5.57 7.45 3.62
CA PHE A 46 -4.99 8.46 4.50
C PHE A 46 -3.46 8.37 4.56
N TYR A 47 -2.90 7.16 4.43
CA TYR A 47 -1.49 6.87 4.58
C TYR A 47 -0.96 6.20 3.31
N SER A 48 0.07 6.75 2.66
CA SER A 48 0.66 6.15 1.46
C SER A 48 1.88 5.29 1.72
N GLY A 49 2.22 5.00 2.98
CA GLY A 49 3.44 4.24 3.27
C GLY A 49 4.70 5.10 3.19
N GLY A 50 5.82 4.46 2.86
CA GLY A 50 7.12 5.11 2.77
C GLY A 50 7.90 5.10 4.09
N LEU A 51 8.74 6.11 4.31
CA LEU A 51 9.62 6.18 5.47
C LEU A 51 8.93 6.95 6.60
N LEU A 52 8.75 6.30 7.75
CA LEU A 52 8.22 6.91 8.97
C LEU A 52 9.14 6.57 10.13
N GLY A 53 9.70 7.59 10.78
CA GLY A 53 10.66 7.39 11.89
C GLY A 53 11.91 6.59 11.50
N GLY A 54 12.36 6.70 10.24
CA GLY A 54 13.51 5.93 9.72
C GLY A 54 13.19 4.48 9.35
N ILE A 55 11.95 4.03 9.57
CA ILE A 55 11.50 2.67 9.22
C ILE A 55 10.69 2.72 7.93
N SER A 56 11.06 1.87 6.97
CA SER A 56 10.30 1.71 5.73
C SER A 56 9.06 0.86 5.98
N HIS A 57 7.89 1.41 5.63
CA HIS A 57 6.63 0.69 5.58
C HIS A 57 6.22 0.29 4.17
N HIS A 58 7.14 0.43 3.20
CA HIS A 58 6.91 0.38 1.76
C HIS A 58 5.90 1.42 1.27
N ALA A 59 6.21 2.10 0.17
CA ALA A 59 5.24 3.00 -0.44
C ALA A 59 4.07 2.19 -1.04
N ILE A 60 2.83 2.59 -0.80
CA ILE A 60 1.64 1.95 -1.36
C ILE A 60 1.49 2.30 -2.84
N SER A 61 1.63 3.58 -3.17
CA SER A 61 1.69 4.06 -4.55
C SER A 61 2.89 4.99 -4.71
N SER A 62 3.94 4.50 -5.35
CA SER A 62 5.03 5.34 -5.82
C SER A 62 5.55 4.77 -7.12
N LYS A 63 5.30 5.48 -8.22
CA LYS A 63 5.90 5.15 -9.52
C LYS A 63 7.43 5.23 -9.52
N ASN A 64 8.02 5.90 -8.51
CA ASN A 64 9.44 6.25 -8.49
C ASN A 64 10.19 5.67 -7.28
N ASN A 65 9.59 4.78 -6.49
CA ASN A 65 10.25 4.15 -5.35
C ASN A 65 10.27 2.63 -5.55
N PRO A 66 11.44 2.00 -5.83
CA PRO A 66 11.53 0.56 -6.06
C PRO A 66 11.21 -0.27 -4.80
N LEU A 67 11.18 0.35 -3.62
CA LEU A 67 10.72 -0.26 -2.36
C LEU A 67 9.22 -0.06 -2.14
N ASN A 68 8.43 0.19 -3.20
CA ASN A 68 6.99 0.17 -3.10
C ASN A 68 6.46 -1.25 -2.92
N ILE A 69 5.26 -1.38 -2.34
CA ILE A 69 4.66 -2.66 -2.01
C ILE A 69 4.45 -3.56 -3.25
N VAL A 70 4.23 -2.98 -4.43
CA VAL A 70 4.03 -3.75 -5.66
C VAL A 70 5.34 -4.40 -6.08
N ASP A 71 6.37 -3.60 -6.30
CA ASP A 71 7.65 -4.08 -6.82
C ASP A 71 8.33 -5.03 -5.83
N GLU A 72 8.27 -4.72 -4.54
CA GLU A 72 8.84 -5.60 -3.52
C GLU A 72 8.10 -6.94 -3.44
N THR A 73 6.76 -6.92 -3.50
CA THR A 73 5.98 -8.17 -3.53
C THR A 73 6.29 -9.00 -4.77
N LEU A 74 6.43 -8.37 -5.95
CA LEU A 74 6.79 -9.06 -7.19
C LEU A 74 8.21 -9.62 -7.13
N ARG A 75 9.16 -8.88 -6.57
CA ARG A 75 10.55 -9.33 -6.35
C ARG A 75 10.59 -10.56 -5.45
N LEU A 76 9.89 -10.52 -4.32
CA LEU A 76 9.83 -11.64 -3.37
C LEU A 76 9.14 -12.86 -3.99
N ARG A 77 8.03 -12.68 -4.69
CA ARG A 77 7.36 -13.75 -5.43
C ARG A 77 8.28 -14.43 -6.43
N LYS A 78 9.01 -13.64 -7.22
CA LYS A 78 10.01 -14.16 -8.16
C LYS A 78 11.11 -14.95 -7.46
N ALA A 79 11.61 -14.46 -6.32
CA ALA A 79 12.69 -15.12 -5.58
C ALA A 79 12.32 -16.52 -5.07
N ILE A 80 11.03 -16.79 -4.84
CA ILE A 80 10.53 -18.07 -4.33
C ILE A 80 9.67 -18.84 -5.35
N ASN A 81 9.63 -18.41 -6.61
CA ASN A 81 8.75 -18.96 -7.66
C ASN A 81 7.25 -18.99 -7.29
N LEU A 82 6.79 -18.01 -6.51
CA LEU A 82 5.37 -17.87 -6.18
C LEU A 82 4.63 -17.14 -7.32
N ALA A 83 3.73 -17.85 -7.99
CA ALA A 83 2.90 -17.26 -9.05
C ALA A 83 1.98 -16.15 -8.52
N ALA A 84 1.53 -15.26 -9.41
CA ALA A 84 0.42 -14.37 -9.10
C ALA A 84 -0.81 -15.20 -8.71
N ALA A 85 -1.55 -14.76 -7.69
CA ALA A 85 -2.76 -15.46 -7.29
C ALA A 85 -3.70 -15.57 -8.49
N LYS A 86 -4.11 -16.80 -8.80
CA LYS A 86 -5.06 -17.05 -9.89
C LYS A 86 -6.37 -16.37 -9.51
N THR A 87 -6.81 -15.41 -10.32
CA THR A 87 -8.22 -15.04 -10.34
C THR A 87 -8.97 -16.32 -10.67
N GLU A 88 -9.80 -16.81 -9.75
CA GLU A 88 -10.76 -17.88 -10.05
C GLU A 88 -11.53 -17.44 -11.30
N ARG A 89 -11.23 -18.06 -12.44
CA ARG A 89 -12.07 -17.96 -13.62
C ARG A 89 -13.27 -18.81 -13.27
N ASN A 90 -14.33 -18.17 -12.79
CA ASN A 90 -15.66 -18.78 -12.79
C ASN A 90 -16.03 -19.01 -14.26
N THR A 91 -15.78 -20.24 -14.73
CA THR A 91 -16.50 -20.86 -15.84
C THR A 91 -17.90 -21.21 -15.39
#